data_AF-A0A8X6Q1W0-F1
#
_entry.id   AF-A0A8X6Q1W0-F1
#
_cell.length_a   1.000
_cell.length_b   1.000
_cell.length_c   1.000
_cell.angle_alpha   90.00
_cell.angle_beta   90.00
_cell.angle_gamma   90.00
#
_symmetry.space_group_name_H-M   'P 1'
#
loop_
_entity.id
_entity.type
_entity.pdbx_description
1 polymer ?
#
loop_
_entity_poly.entity_id
_entity_poly.type
_entity_poly.pdbx_seq_one_letter_code
_entity_poly.pdbx_strand_id
1 'polypeptide(L)'
;MLRLEPSGMFNLFQPTLDAIRMHVQHVLDSCESGTISYLFLVGGFAESAILQKSIRDAFSDRLKVIIPQGVSLAILKGAVQFGIDPTVVSSRRSRLTYGVGVLNRFIHGTHPSDKLVVKDGVEWCADVFDKFVLADQSVCVGDTVIRRYTPARSGQACSVIHIYCSDRDDVEFITDPGVKRCGTLVLDLPDEPKQSPPKREIQTIMIFGDTELKVSAMDVLTGKCVKAEVDFLNG
;
A
#
# COMPACT_ATOMS: atom_id res chain seq x y z
N MET A 1 -14.39 4.94 -52.12
CA MET A 1 -14.15 5.58 -50.80
C MET A 1 -15.36 5.27 -49.94
N LEU A 2 -15.20 4.48 -48.88
CA LEU A 2 -16.29 4.14 -47.96
C LEU A 2 -16.63 5.40 -47.14
N ARG A 3 -17.92 5.78 -47.07
CA ARG A 3 -18.41 6.85 -46.20
C ARG A 3 -19.39 6.24 -45.20
N LEU A 4 -19.16 6.50 -43.92
CA LEU A 4 -20.03 6.04 -42.85
C LEU A 4 -20.86 7.23 -42.37
N GLU A 5 -22.16 6.99 -42.19
CA GLU A 5 -23.06 7.97 -41.61
C GLU A 5 -22.70 8.20 -40.13
N PRO A 6 -22.80 9.44 -39.60
CA PRO A 6 -22.52 9.71 -38.18
C PRO A 6 -23.28 8.81 -37.20
N SER A 7 -24.55 8.49 -37.49
CA SER A 7 -25.38 7.57 -36.71
C SER A 7 -24.82 6.14 -36.73
N GLY A 8 -24.41 5.66 -37.91
CA GLY A 8 -23.74 4.37 -38.08
C GLY A 8 -22.41 4.30 -37.31
N MET A 9 -21.61 5.36 -37.37
CA MET A 9 -20.38 5.47 -36.57
C MET A 9 -20.67 5.44 -35.07
N PHE A 10 -21.68 6.17 -34.61
CA PHE A 10 -22.07 6.19 -33.21
C PHE A 10 -22.49 4.78 -32.72
N ASN A 11 -23.32 4.08 -33.50
CA ASN A 11 -23.77 2.73 -33.18
C ASN A 11 -22.62 1.72 -33.04
N LEU A 12 -21.55 1.88 -33.82
CA LEU A 12 -20.36 1.02 -33.70
C LEU A 12 -19.63 1.20 -32.36
N PHE A 13 -19.60 2.42 -31.82
CA PHE A 13 -18.94 2.72 -30.54
C PHE A 13 -19.86 2.58 -29.34
N GLN A 14 -21.18 2.50 -29.53
CA GLN A 14 -22.16 2.45 -28.47
C GLN A 14 -21.86 1.38 -27.40
N PRO A 15 -21.53 0.11 -27.74
CA PRO A 15 -21.21 -0.90 -26.73
C PRO A 15 -20.01 -0.50 -25.85
N THR A 16 -18.99 0.10 -26.46
CA THR A 16 -17.80 0.58 -25.75
C THR A 16 -18.13 1.77 -24.83
N LEU A 17 -18.96 2.71 -25.30
CA LEU A 17 -19.39 3.86 -24.50
C LEU A 17 -20.23 3.43 -23.30
N ASP A 18 -21.09 2.43 -23.47
CA ASP A 18 -21.92 1.90 -22.40
C ASP A 18 -21.09 1.15 -21.36
N ALA A 19 -20.11 0.35 -21.80
CA ALA A 19 -19.16 -0.31 -20.91
C ALA A 19 -18.35 0.69 -20.08
N ILE A 20 -17.83 1.77 -20.70
CA ILE A 20 -17.08 2.81 -19.97
C ILE A 20 -17.99 3.49 -18.94
N ARG A 21 -19.21 3.87 -19.32
CA ARG A 21 -20.18 4.49 -18.40
C ARG A 21 -20.49 3.59 -17.22
N MET A 22 -20.74 2.30 -17.47
CA MET A 22 -21.01 1.33 -16.42
C MET A 22 -19.84 1.19 -15.44
N HIS A 23 -18.60 1.15 -15.94
CA HIS A 23 -17.42 1.09 -15.09
C HIS A 23 -17.23 2.34 -14.25
N VAL A 24 -17.40 3.54 -14.83
CA VAL A 24 -17.33 4.79 -14.07
C VAL A 24 -18.39 4.80 -12.98
N GLN A 25 -19.63 4.41 -13.29
CA GLN A 25 -20.70 4.33 -12.31
C GLN A 25 -20.37 3.35 -11.17
N HIS A 26 -19.85 2.17 -11.49
CA HIS A 26 -19.47 1.17 -10.48
C HIS A 26 -18.41 1.69 -9.50
N VAL A 27 -17.41 2.43 -9.99
CA VAL A 27 -16.42 3.08 -9.13
C VAL A 27 -17.08 4.12 -8.22
N LEU A 28 -17.98 4.94 -8.75
CA LEU A 28 -18.68 5.95 -7.95
C LEU A 28 -19.57 5.32 -6.88
N ASP A 29 -20.22 4.20 -7.17
CA ASP A 29 -21.07 3.47 -6.22
C ASP A 29 -20.27 2.76 -5.12
N SER A 30 -19.02 2.38 -5.42
CA SER A 30 -18.11 1.76 -4.46
C SER A 30 -17.48 2.75 -3.47
N CYS A 31 -17.55 4.04 -3.77
CA CYS A 31 -17.03 5.10 -2.91
C CYS A 31 -18.16 5.70 -2.07
N GLU A 32 -17.82 6.21 -0.89
CA GLU A 32 -18.77 7.00 -0.11
C GLU A 32 -19.25 8.20 -0.93
N SER A 33 -20.57 8.40 -0.97
CA SER A 33 -21.21 9.45 -1.77
C SER A 33 -20.64 10.83 -1.43
N GLY A 34 -20.16 11.56 -2.45
CA GLY A 34 -19.60 12.90 -2.30
C GLY A 34 -18.07 12.97 -2.13
N THR A 35 -17.38 11.83 -2.08
CA THR A 35 -15.91 11.78 -1.96
C THR A 35 -15.18 12.20 -3.25
N ILE A 36 -15.82 12.01 -4.40
CA ILE A 36 -15.21 12.27 -5.72
C ILE A 36 -15.87 13.50 -6.35
N SER A 37 -15.07 14.55 -6.62
CA SER A 37 -15.58 15.79 -7.22
C SER A 37 -15.15 16.01 -8.68
N TYR A 38 -14.13 15.29 -9.16
CA TYR A 38 -13.52 15.53 -10.46
C TYR A 38 -13.38 14.23 -11.25
N LEU A 39 -13.60 14.30 -12.56
CA LEU A 39 -13.33 13.22 -13.51
C LEU A 39 -12.41 13.76 -14.61
N PHE A 40 -11.19 13.23 -14.70
CA PHE A 40 -10.25 13.59 -15.76
C PHE A 40 -10.31 12.57 -16.89
N LEU A 41 -10.64 13.02 -18.10
CA LEU A 41 -10.65 12.16 -19.29
C LEU A 41 -9.32 12.35 -20.05
N VAL A 42 -8.48 11.33 -20.04
CA VAL A 42 -7.11 11.34 -20.61
C VAL A 42 -6.85 10.12 -21.49
N GLY A 43 -5.77 10.16 -22.27
CA GLY A 43 -5.39 9.09 -23.21
C GLY A 43 -5.87 9.34 -24.64
N GLY A 44 -5.45 8.51 -25.59
CA GLY A 44 -5.74 8.73 -27.01
C GLY A 44 -7.23 8.74 -27.34
N PHE A 45 -8.01 7.82 -26.75
CA PHE A 45 -9.45 7.76 -27.02
C PHE A 45 -10.24 8.92 -26.40
N ALA A 46 -9.67 9.65 -25.43
CA ALA A 46 -10.26 10.85 -24.86
C ALA A 46 -10.39 11.99 -25.89
N GLU A 47 -9.71 11.93 -27.04
CA GLU A 47 -9.88 12.88 -28.15
C GLU A 47 -11.23 12.71 -28.87
N SER A 48 -11.89 11.56 -28.69
CA SER A 48 -13.18 11.27 -29.33
C SER A 48 -14.29 12.18 -28.79
N ALA A 49 -14.82 13.05 -29.65
CA ALA A 49 -15.96 13.91 -29.31
C ALA A 49 -17.19 13.12 -28.85
N ILE A 50 -17.39 11.91 -29.38
CA ILE A 50 -18.50 11.02 -29.00
C ILE A 50 -18.32 10.55 -27.55
N LEU A 51 -17.10 10.15 -27.17
CA LEU A 51 -16.79 9.75 -25.79
C LEU A 51 -16.94 10.92 -24.83
N GLN A 52 -16.35 12.07 -25.18
CA GLN A 52 -16.42 13.27 -24.35
C GLN A 52 -17.86 13.68 -24.07
N LYS A 53 -18.72 13.66 -25.10
CA LYS A 53 -20.16 13.95 -24.94
C LYS A 53 -20.84 12.92 -24.05
N SER A 54 -20.65 11.63 -24.34
CA SER A 54 -21.24 10.53 -23.57
C SER A 54 -20.93 10.60 -22.07
N ILE A 55 -19.67 10.89 -21.72
CA ILE A 55 -19.23 11.03 -20.32
C ILE A 55 -19.78 12.31 -19.68
N ARG A 56 -19.79 13.43 -20.40
CA ARG A 56 -20.36 14.67 -19.88
C ARG A 56 -21.85 14.52 -19.61
N ASP A 57 -22.61 13.95 -20.54
CA ASP A 57 -24.05 13.75 -20.41
C ASP A 57 -24.40 12.83 -19.23
N ALA A 58 -23.54 11.83 -18.95
CA ALA A 58 -23.78 10.86 -17.89
C ALA A 58 -23.36 11.31 -16.48
N PHE A 59 -22.38 12.22 -16.35
CA PHE A 59 -21.74 12.49 -15.07
C PHE A 59 -21.52 13.97 -14.71
N SER A 60 -21.84 14.93 -15.59
CA SER A 60 -21.59 16.36 -15.28
C SER A 60 -22.52 16.94 -14.21
N ASP A 61 -23.59 16.22 -13.86
CA ASP A 61 -24.51 16.55 -12.77
C ASP A 61 -23.86 16.32 -11.39
N ARG A 62 -23.00 15.32 -11.28
CA ARG A 62 -22.33 14.93 -10.02
C ARG A 62 -20.85 15.27 -9.98
N LEU A 63 -20.18 15.30 -11.14
CA LEU A 63 -18.72 15.45 -11.24
C LEU A 63 -18.33 16.60 -12.15
N LYS A 64 -17.21 17.26 -11.84
CA LYS A 64 -16.56 18.18 -12.78
C LYS A 64 -15.71 17.39 -13.79
N VAL A 65 -16.25 17.21 -15.00
CA VAL A 65 -15.54 16.53 -16.09
C VAL A 65 -14.51 17.46 -16.73
N ILE A 66 -13.22 17.12 -16.58
CA ILE A 66 -12.07 17.86 -17.09
C ILE A 66 -11.42 17.09 -18.23
N ILE A 67 -11.20 17.78 -19.35
CA ILE A 67 -10.53 17.25 -20.54
C ILE A 67 -9.29 18.13 -20.76
N PRO A 68 -8.09 17.66 -20.43
CA PRO A 68 -6.87 18.46 -20.53
C PRO A 68 -6.51 18.84 -21.97
N GLN A 69 -5.75 19.92 -22.15
CA GLN A 69 -5.16 20.26 -23.45
C GLN A 69 -4.07 19.24 -23.81
N GLY A 70 -4.19 18.62 -24.99
CA GLY A 70 -3.33 17.52 -25.40
C GLY A 70 -3.55 16.26 -24.56
N VAL A 71 -4.79 15.77 -24.51
CA VAL A 71 -5.23 14.60 -23.70
C VAL A 71 -4.36 13.35 -23.89
N SER A 72 -3.86 13.13 -25.10
CA SER A 72 -2.98 12.00 -25.44
C SER A 72 -1.59 12.12 -24.80
N LEU A 73 -1.15 13.34 -24.47
CA LEU A 73 0.15 13.63 -23.84
C LEU A 73 0.05 13.89 -22.34
N ALA A 74 -1.16 13.98 -21.77
CA ALA A 74 -1.36 14.36 -20.37
C ALA A 74 -0.60 13.45 -19.39
N ILE A 75 -0.63 12.13 -19.63
CA ILE A 75 0.07 11.13 -18.81
C ILE A 75 1.58 11.32 -18.91
N LEU A 76 2.12 11.44 -20.13
CA LEU A 76 3.56 11.62 -20.36
C LEU A 76 4.06 12.92 -19.71
N LYS A 77 3.34 14.03 -19.88
CA LYS A 77 3.69 15.31 -19.26
C LYS A 77 3.70 15.21 -17.73
N GLY A 78 2.69 14.55 -17.15
CA GLY A 78 2.64 14.31 -15.70
C GLY A 78 3.83 13.46 -15.22
N ALA A 79 4.20 12.41 -15.95
CA ALA A 79 5.35 11.58 -15.62
C ALA A 79 6.68 12.36 -15.68
N VAL A 80 6.87 13.21 -16.69
CA VAL A 80 8.05 14.09 -16.79
C VAL A 80 8.09 15.09 -15.65
N GLN A 81 6.96 15.72 -15.33
CA GLN A 81 6.87 16.64 -14.19
C GLN A 81 7.20 15.94 -12.86
N PHE A 82 6.65 14.74 -12.64
CA PHE A 82 6.97 13.93 -11.46
C PHE A 82 8.44 13.51 -11.42
N GLY A 83 9.06 13.20 -12.56
CA GLY A 83 10.49 12.90 -12.64
C GLY A 83 11.39 14.10 -12.35
N ILE A 84 10.94 15.32 -12.67
CA ILE A 84 11.65 16.57 -12.35
C ILE A 84 11.50 16.91 -10.86
N ASP A 85 10.28 16.80 -10.33
CA ASP A 85 9.95 17.08 -8.95
C ASP A 85 8.97 16.04 -8.39
N PRO A 86 9.48 15.00 -7.70
CA PRO A 86 8.64 13.99 -7.08
C PRO A 86 7.73 14.53 -5.95
N THR A 87 8.04 15.71 -5.40
CA THR A 87 7.28 16.31 -4.29
C THR A 87 5.92 16.88 -4.72
N VAL A 88 5.67 16.96 -6.03
CA VAL A 88 4.37 17.32 -6.60
C VAL A 88 3.23 16.40 -6.11
N VAL A 89 3.56 15.16 -5.74
CA VAL A 89 2.63 14.25 -5.04
C VAL A 89 2.93 14.35 -3.55
N SER A 90 2.12 15.10 -2.80
CA SER A 90 2.35 15.31 -1.37
C SER A 90 1.97 14.10 -0.50
N SER A 91 1.00 13.32 -0.95
CA SER A 91 0.46 12.17 -0.21
C SER A 91 -0.08 11.09 -1.13
N ARG A 92 -0.07 9.85 -0.66
CA ARG A 92 -0.66 8.68 -1.30
C ARG A 92 -1.55 7.96 -0.29
N ARG A 93 -2.44 7.09 -0.76
CA ARG A 93 -3.12 6.12 0.12
C ARG A 93 -2.39 4.79 0.01
N SER A 94 -2.10 4.15 1.15
CA SER A 94 -1.50 2.82 1.13
C SER A 94 -2.46 1.83 0.50
N ARG A 95 -2.00 1.02 -0.45
CA ARG A 95 -2.86 0.01 -1.10
C ARG A 95 -3.21 -1.14 -0.16
N LEU A 96 -2.29 -1.47 0.75
CA LEU A 96 -2.38 -2.62 1.64
C LEU A 96 -2.03 -2.19 3.06
N THR A 97 -2.53 -2.94 4.03
CA THR A 97 -2.01 -2.93 5.39
C THR A 97 -0.64 -3.60 5.37
N TYR A 98 0.39 -2.96 5.92
CA TYR A 98 1.73 -3.55 6.06
C TYR A 98 2.15 -3.64 7.51
N GLY A 99 2.91 -4.68 7.83
CA GLY A 99 3.44 -4.87 9.16
C GLY A 99 4.41 -6.04 9.25
N VAL A 100 4.70 -6.47 10.48
CA VAL A 100 5.61 -7.59 10.75
C VAL A 100 4.97 -8.58 11.73
N GLY A 101 5.42 -9.83 11.66
CA GLY A 101 5.03 -10.86 12.63
C GLY A 101 5.84 -10.75 13.91
N VAL A 102 5.17 -10.65 15.06
CA VAL A 102 5.82 -10.49 16.37
C VAL A 102 5.27 -11.44 17.43
N LEU A 103 6.02 -11.55 18.53
CA LEU A 103 5.55 -12.14 19.79
C LEU A 103 5.19 -10.99 20.74
N ASN A 104 3.94 -10.94 21.20
CA ASN A 104 3.50 -9.98 22.23
C ASN A 104 3.21 -10.69 23.55
N ARG A 105 3.06 -9.93 24.64
CA ARG A 105 2.60 -10.51 25.91
C ARG A 105 1.19 -11.07 25.74
N PHE A 106 0.96 -12.28 26.24
CA PHE A 106 -0.38 -12.87 26.19
C PHE A 106 -1.31 -12.13 27.15
N ILE A 107 -2.54 -11.84 26.70
CA ILE A 107 -3.57 -11.17 27.48
C ILE A 107 -4.77 -12.11 27.55
N HIS A 108 -5.01 -12.67 28.73
CA HIS A 108 -6.15 -13.55 28.98
C HIS A 108 -7.47 -12.82 28.73
N GLY A 109 -8.38 -13.48 28.03
CA GLY A 109 -9.69 -12.91 27.66
C GLY A 109 -9.68 -12.02 26.41
N THR A 110 -8.51 -11.66 25.88
CA THR A 110 -8.38 -10.93 24.61
C THR A 110 -7.75 -11.78 23.53
N HIS A 111 -6.61 -12.42 23.81
CA HIS A 111 -5.92 -13.23 22.81
C HIS A 111 -6.50 -14.65 22.72
N PRO A 112 -6.59 -15.23 21.51
CA PRO A 112 -6.99 -16.61 21.31
C PRO A 112 -6.06 -17.58 22.04
N SER A 113 -6.62 -18.58 22.73
CA SER A 113 -5.84 -19.54 23.52
C SER A 113 -4.90 -20.41 22.68
N ASP A 114 -5.22 -20.65 21.40
CA ASP A 114 -4.37 -21.38 20.46
C ASP A 114 -3.12 -20.60 20.04
N LYS A 115 -3.08 -19.27 20.28
CA LYS A 115 -1.90 -18.42 20.08
C LYS A 115 -1.00 -18.32 21.30
N LEU A 116 -1.38 -18.93 22.43
CA LEU A 116 -0.58 -18.92 23.66
C LEU A 116 0.68 -19.78 23.51
N VAL A 117 1.83 -19.18 23.77
CA VAL A 117 3.12 -19.86 23.82
C VAL A 117 3.85 -19.49 25.11
N VAL A 118 4.25 -20.48 25.90
CA VAL A 118 5.03 -20.26 27.13
C VAL A 118 6.51 -20.46 26.84
N LYS A 119 7.32 -19.44 27.12
CA LYS A 119 8.80 -19.48 27.00
C LYS A 119 9.42 -18.84 28.23
N ASP A 120 10.34 -19.56 28.87
CA ASP A 120 11.06 -19.11 30.08
C ASP A 120 10.11 -18.63 31.20
N GLY A 121 8.98 -19.34 31.37
CA GLY A 121 7.95 -19.00 32.36
C GLY A 121 7.09 -17.77 32.01
N VAL A 122 7.26 -17.21 30.81
CA VAL A 122 6.49 -16.06 30.32
C VAL A 122 5.51 -16.51 29.23
N GLU A 123 4.26 -16.04 29.35
CA GLU A 123 3.20 -16.25 28.38
C GLU A 123 3.26 -15.20 27.26
N TRP A 124 3.36 -15.68 26.02
CA TRP A 124 3.42 -14.88 24.80
C TRP A 124 2.26 -15.24 23.87
N CYS A 125 1.80 -14.26 23.09
CA CYS A 125 0.90 -14.41 21.97
C CYS A 125 1.73 -14.49 20.69
N ALA A 126 1.67 -15.63 20.01
CA ALA A 126 2.33 -15.86 18.73
C ALA A 126 1.55 -15.27 17.56
N ASP A 127 2.26 -15.09 16.45
CA ASP A 127 1.70 -14.69 15.16
C ASP A 127 1.00 -13.33 15.13
N VAL A 128 1.27 -12.44 16.09
CA VAL A 128 0.65 -11.11 16.10
C VAL A 128 1.13 -10.31 14.90
N PHE A 129 0.19 -9.69 14.19
CA PHE A 129 0.49 -8.80 13.07
C PHE A 129 0.61 -7.36 13.56
N ASP A 130 1.83 -6.91 13.84
CA ASP A 130 2.09 -5.52 14.25
C ASP A 130 2.11 -4.61 13.02
N LYS A 131 1.05 -3.80 12.88
CA LYS A 131 0.78 -2.96 11.71
C LYS A 131 1.57 -1.64 11.79
N PHE A 132 2.18 -1.29 10.67
CA PHE A 132 2.90 -0.04 10.45
C PHE A 132 2.04 0.97 9.69
N VAL A 133 1.23 0.50 8.75
CA VAL A 133 0.26 1.29 7.98
C VAL A 133 -0.96 0.43 7.68
N LEU A 134 -2.13 1.05 7.61
CA LEU A 134 -3.37 0.39 7.21
C LEU A 134 -3.64 0.58 5.71
N ALA A 135 -4.38 -0.35 5.11
CA ALA A 135 -4.99 -0.13 3.81
C ALA A 135 -5.78 1.18 3.82
N ASP A 136 -5.71 1.93 2.73
CA ASP A 136 -6.37 3.22 2.56
C ASP A 136 -5.92 4.34 3.52
N GLN A 137 -4.93 4.10 4.39
CA GLN A 137 -4.33 5.17 5.19
C GLN A 137 -3.58 6.15 4.30
N SER A 138 -3.79 7.45 4.52
CA SER A 138 -3.02 8.50 3.85
C SER A 138 -1.61 8.57 4.44
N VAL A 139 -0.61 8.54 3.56
CA VAL A 139 0.82 8.63 3.86
C VAL A 139 1.45 9.75 3.05
N CYS A 140 2.16 10.66 3.71
CA CYS A 140 2.93 11.72 3.08
C CYS A 140 4.26 11.19 2.55
N VAL A 141 4.86 11.90 1.60
CA VAL A 141 6.21 11.57 1.11
C VAL A 141 7.22 11.67 2.25
N GLY A 142 7.96 10.58 2.48
CA GLY A 142 8.97 10.50 3.53
C GLY A 142 8.42 10.07 4.90
N ASP A 143 7.11 9.80 5.01
CA ASP A 143 6.53 9.29 6.24
C ASP A 143 7.23 8.01 6.67
N THR A 144 7.77 8.04 7.88
CA THR A 144 8.59 6.96 8.41
C THR A 144 7.95 6.43 9.68
N VAL A 145 7.63 5.14 9.69
CA VAL A 145 7.12 4.45 10.87
C VAL A 145 8.23 3.57 11.44
N ILE A 146 8.58 3.83 12.69
CA ILE A 146 9.62 3.11 13.43
C ILE A 146 8.97 2.31 14.56
N ARG A 147 9.21 1.00 14.59
CA ARG A 147 8.86 0.14 15.71
C ARG A 147 10.12 -0.44 16.34
N ARG A 148 10.06 -0.67 17.65
CA ARG A 148 11.18 -1.15 18.46
C ARG A 148 10.85 -2.53 19.00
N TYR A 149 11.76 -3.47 18.81
CA TYR A 149 11.63 -4.86 19.22
C TYR A 149 12.87 -5.32 19.97
N THR A 150 12.75 -6.44 20.65
CA THR A 150 13.87 -7.15 21.27
C THR A 150 14.00 -8.53 20.64
N PRO A 151 15.22 -9.10 20.52
CA PRO A 151 15.39 -10.48 20.10
C PRO A 151 14.53 -11.44 20.93
N ALA A 152 13.99 -12.47 20.28
CA ALA A 152 13.11 -13.44 20.94
C ALA A 152 13.86 -14.31 21.98
N ARG A 153 15.17 -14.47 21.83
CA ARG A 153 16.03 -15.21 22.75
C ARG A 153 17.29 -14.42 23.07
N SER A 154 17.73 -14.50 24.33
CA SER A 154 19.02 -13.96 24.74
C SER A 154 20.16 -14.67 24.02
N GLY A 155 21.16 -13.91 23.55
CA GLY A 155 22.32 -14.46 22.82
C GLY A 155 22.03 -14.98 21.41
N GLN A 156 20.86 -14.66 20.83
CA GLN A 156 20.55 -15.03 19.45
C GLN A 156 21.49 -14.31 18.47
N ALA A 157 22.19 -15.07 17.61
CA ALA A 157 23.20 -14.54 16.69
C ALA A 157 22.63 -13.86 15.42
N CYS A 158 21.33 -14.03 15.14
CA CYS A 158 20.67 -13.44 13.98
C CYS A 158 19.17 -13.32 14.23
N SER A 159 18.57 -12.17 13.91
CA SER A 159 17.12 -11.94 13.94
C SER A 159 16.53 -11.94 12.53
N VAL A 160 15.48 -12.75 12.32
CA VAL A 160 14.72 -12.78 11.07
C VAL A 160 13.41 -12.05 11.28
N ILE A 161 13.13 -11.05 10.44
CA ILE A 161 11.91 -10.24 10.50
C ILE A 161 11.17 -10.46 9.19
N HIS A 162 9.99 -11.07 9.27
CA HIS A 162 9.11 -11.26 8.12
C HIS A 162 8.16 -10.07 7.98
N ILE A 163 8.06 -9.56 6.75
CA ILE A 163 7.18 -8.45 6.37
C ILE A 163 5.93 -9.07 5.76
N TYR A 164 4.76 -8.64 6.22
CA TYR A 164 3.46 -9.13 5.78
C TYR A 164 2.61 -7.99 5.23
N CYS A 165 1.69 -8.34 4.33
CA CYS A 165 0.67 -7.44 3.82
C CYS A 165 -0.71 -8.08 3.76
N SER A 166 -1.76 -7.25 3.77
CA SER A 166 -3.16 -7.64 3.56
C SER A 166 -3.93 -6.50 2.90
N ASP A 167 -4.96 -6.84 2.12
CA ASP A 167 -5.95 -5.90 1.59
C ASP A 167 -6.96 -5.41 2.64
N ARG A 168 -6.96 -6.05 3.81
CA ARG A 168 -7.84 -5.74 4.94
C ARG A 168 -7.08 -5.03 6.05
N ASP A 169 -7.79 -4.20 6.81
CA ASP A 169 -7.27 -3.51 8.00
C ASP A 169 -7.72 -4.14 9.33
N ASP A 170 -8.68 -5.07 9.30
CA ASP A 170 -9.25 -5.76 10.46
C ASP A 170 -8.52 -7.06 10.85
N VAL A 171 -7.49 -7.47 10.10
CA VAL A 171 -6.65 -8.64 10.40
C VAL A 171 -5.78 -8.40 11.63
N GLU A 172 -5.67 -9.35 12.55
CA GLU A 172 -4.90 -9.21 13.80
C GLU A 172 -3.67 -10.13 13.85
N PHE A 173 -3.69 -11.22 13.11
CA PHE A 173 -2.62 -12.22 13.10
C PHE A 173 -2.06 -12.45 11.70
N ILE A 174 -0.77 -12.81 11.62
CA ILE A 174 -0.12 -13.16 10.35
C ILE A 174 -0.66 -14.44 9.72
N THR A 175 -1.46 -15.20 10.48
CA THR A 175 -2.16 -16.41 10.02
C THR A 175 -3.57 -16.12 9.54
N ASP A 176 -4.06 -14.88 9.64
CA ASP A 176 -5.42 -14.55 9.24
C ASP A 176 -5.60 -14.71 7.72
N PRO A 177 -6.79 -15.12 7.27
CA PRO A 177 -7.08 -15.24 5.84
C PRO A 177 -6.83 -13.93 5.10
N GLY A 178 -6.00 -14.00 4.04
CA GLY A 178 -5.65 -12.85 3.22
C GLY A 178 -4.32 -12.17 3.62
N VAL A 179 -3.69 -12.56 4.74
CA VAL A 179 -2.36 -12.07 5.08
C VAL A 179 -1.30 -12.87 4.33
N LYS A 180 -0.39 -12.17 3.64
CA LYS A 180 0.68 -12.75 2.82
C LYS A 180 2.03 -12.20 3.25
N ARG A 181 3.06 -13.05 3.28
CA ARG A 181 4.45 -12.60 3.48
C ARG A 181 4.97 -12.00 2.17
N CYS A 182 5.46 -10.76 2.22
CA CYS A 182 5.93 -10.02 1.04
C CYS A 182 7.41 -9.59 1.15
N GLY A 183 8.07 -9.86 2.27
CA GLY A 183 9.50 -9.59 2.43
C GLY A 183 10.11 -10.29 3.64
N THR A 184 11.44 -10.28 3.72
CA THR A 184 12.18 -10.81 4.88
C THR A 184 13.47 -10.03 5.05
N LEU A 185 13.73 -9.61 6.29
CA LEU A 185 15.00 -9.03 6.73
C LEU A 185 15.74 -10.05 7.59
N VAL A 186 17.03 -10.18 7.37
CA VAL A 186 17.92 -11.03 8.16
C VAL A 186 19.00 -10.12 8.74
N LEU A 187 18.97 -9.93 10.06
CA LEU A 187 19.86 -9.03 10.78
C LEU A 187 20.80 -9.84 11.67
N ASP A 188 22.09 -9.84 11.33
CA ASP A 188 23.11 -10.46 12.17
C ASP A 188 23.28 -9.68 13.48
N LEU A 189 23.26 -10.43 14.58
CA LEU A 189 23.35 -9.97 15.94
C LEU A 189 24.67 -10.46 16.56
N PRO A 190 25.82 -9.79 16.30
CA PRO A 190 27.10 -10.20 16.89
C PRO A 190 27.08 -10.14 18.42
N ASP A 191 28.01 -10.86 19.05
CA ASP A 191 28.09 -10.99 20.51
C ASP A 191 28.10 -9.64 21.23
N GLU A 192 27.40 -9.62 22.36
CA GLU A 192 27.25 -8.44 23.19
C GLU A 192 28.56 -8.10 23.92
N PRO A 193 29.05 -6.85 23.86
CA PRO A 193 30.14 -6.41 24.73
C PRO A 193 29.73 -6.59 26.20
N LYS A 194 30.70 -6.85 27.09
CA LYS A 194 30.46 -7.06 28.54
C LYS A 194 29.78 -5.87 29.27
N GLN A 195 29.60 -4.73 28.59
CA GLN A 195 28.97 -3.49 29.09
C GLN A 195 27.76 -3.08 28.22
N SER A 196 27.05 -4.04 27.66
CA SER A 196 25.84 -3.80 26.86
C SER A 196 24.63 -3.48 27.73
N PRO A 197 23.65 -2.72 27.20
CA PRO A 197 22.38 -2.47 27.88
C PRO A 197 21.63 -3.79 28.12
N PRO A 198 20.77 -3.87 29.16
CA PRO A 198 20.15 -5.11 29.63
C PRO A 198 19.23 -5.79 28.61
N LYS A 199 18.82 -5.07 27.55
CA LYS A 199 18.05 -5.62 26.42
C LYS A 199 18.53 -4.96 25.13
N ARG A 200 18.99 -5.79 24.19
CA ARG A 200 19.31 -5.37 22.82
C ARG A 200 18.05 -4.91 22.10
N GLU A 201 18.11 -3.74 21.46
CA GLU A 201 17.02 -3.15 20.69
C GLU A 201 17.25 -3.30 19.20
N ILE A 202 16.22 -3.77 18.49
CA ILE A 202 16.14 -3.79 17.04
C ILE A 202 15.06 -2.79 16.62
N GLN A 203 15.43 -1.86 15.75
CA GLN A 203 14.49 -0.94 15.12
C GLN A 203 14.11 -1.47 13.75
N THR A 204 12.81 -1.64 13.51
CA THR A 204 12.29 -1.86 12.16
C THR A 204 11.68 -0.55 11.67
N ILE A 205 12.04 -0.18 10.45
CA ILE A 205 11.73 1.10 9.83
C ILE A 205 11.05 0.84 8.50
N MET A 206 9.83 1.34 8.32
CA MET A 206 9.13 1.38 7.04
C MET A 206 8.97 2.83 6.59
N ILE A 207 9.43 3.12 5.38
CA ILE A 207 9.31 4.45 4.77
C ILE A 207 8.26 4.37 3.66
N PHE A 208 7.26 5.23 3.77
CA PHE A 208 6.12 5.34 2.88
C PHE A 208 6.17 6.63 2.06
N GLY A 209 5.28 6.71 1.06
CA GLY A 209 5.08 7.91 0.24
C GLY A 209 6.02 8.04 -0.98
N ASP A 210 7.13 7.31 -0.99
CA ASP A 210 7.93 7.06 -2.20
C ASP A 210 7.17 6.16 -3.20
N THR A 211 7.71 5.97 -4.41
CA THR A 211 7.17 5.04 -5.41
C THR A 211 7.19 3.58 -4.92
N GLU A 212 8.11 3.24 -4.02
CA GLU A 212 8.32 1.90 -3.48
C GLU A 212 8.35 1.92 -1.96
N LEU A 213 7.83 0.87 -1.32
CA LEU A 213 7.95 0.66 0.12
C LEU A 213 9.39 0.26 0.45
N LYS A 214 10.06 1.08 1.27
CA LYS A 214 11.40 0.74 1.76
C LYS A 214 11.29 0.22 3.18
N VAL A 215 11.82 -0.99 3.41
CA VAL A 215 11.86 -1.60 4.73
C VAL A 215 13.29 -1.87 5.15
N SER A 216 13.61 -1.53 6.39
CA SER A 216 14.92 -1.79 6.97
C SER A 216 14.83 -2.21 8.43
N ALA A 217 15.87 -2.90 8.90
CA ALA A 217 16.05 -3.23 10.31
C ALA A 217 17.45 -2.83 10.75
N MET A 218 17.53 -2.20 11.92
CA MET A 218 18.76 -1.68 12.52
C MET A 218 18.95 -2.25 13.92
N ASP A 219 20.12 -2.81 14.18
CA ASP A 219 20.55 -3.13 15.54
C ASP A 219 21.09 -1.86 16.19
N VAL A 220 20.41 -1.37 17.22
CA VAL A 220 20.74 -0.08 17.86
C VAL A 220 22.11 -0.13 18.54
N LEU A 221 22.51 -1.31 19.03
CA LEU A 221 23.79 -1.48 19.71
C LEU A 221 24.99 -1.31 18.77
N THR A 222 24.94 -1.93 17.59
CA THR A 222 26.07 -1.93 16.64
C THR A 222 25.93 -0.91 15.52
N GLY A 223 24.73 -0.35 15.33
CA GLY A 223 24.39 0.49 14.19
C GLY A 223 24.26 -0.26 12.86
N LYS A 224 24.43 -1.59 12.85
CA LYS A 224 24.27 -2.39 11.63
C LYS A 224 22.82 -2.31 11.14
N CYS A 225 22.67 -2.08 9.84
CA CYS A 225 21.38 -1.93 9.19
C CYS A 225 21.31 -2.85 7.97
N VAL A 226 20.18 -3.54 7.83
CA VAL A 226 19.83 -4.36 6.67
C VAL A 226 18.56 -3.81 6.04
N LYS A 227 18.45 -3.97 4.72
CA LYS A 227 17.32 -3.49 3.93
C LYS A 227 16.72 -4.65 3.16
N ALA A 228 15.42 -4.60 2.93
CA ALA A 228 14.72 -5.49 2.02
C ALA A 228 13.86 -4.65 1.09
N GLU A 229 13.84 -5.05 -0.17
CA GLU A 229 12.82 -4.61 -1.12
C GLU A 229 11.63 -5.55 -0.97
N VAL A 230 10.43 -4.98 -0.93
CA VAL A 230 9.19 -5.74 -0.88
C VAL A 230 8.82 -6.11 -2.31
N ASP A 231 8.64 -7.39 -2.57
CA ASP A 231 8.23 -7.85 -3.89
C ASP A 231 6.71 -7.67 -4.05
N PHE A 232 6.32 -6.76 -4.95
CA PHE A 232 4.92 -6.44 -5.23
C PHE A 232 4.34 -7.25 -6.40
N LEU A 233 5.14 -8.09 -7.07
CA LEU A 233 4.78 -8.78 -8.31
C LEU A 233 4.38 -10.25 -8.12
N ASN A 234 4.64 -10.82 -6.94
CA ASN A 234 4.37 -12.24 -6.65
C ASN A 234 3.18 -12.48 -5.69
N GLY A 235 2.15 -11.61 -5.76
CA GLY A 235 0.95 -11.67 -4.90
C GLY A 235 -0.31 -12.17 -5.58
#